data_AF-A0A9P9IX35-F1
#
_entry.id   AF-A0A9P9IX35-F1
#
_cell.length_a   1.000
_cell.length_b   1.000
_cell.length_c   1.000
_cell.angle_alpha   90.00
_cell.angle_beta   90.00
_cell.angle_gamma   90.00
#
_symmetry.space_group_name_H-M   'P 1'
#
loop_
_entity.id
_entity.type
_entity.pdbx_description
1 polymer ?
#
loop_
_entity_poly.entity_id
_entity_poly.type
_entity_poly.pdbx_seq_one_letter_code
_entity_poly.pdbx_strand_id
1 'polypeptide(L)'
;MTNCVLSPDGLWRSSGHTEMAAIRPSPHSQTQFPSTCFLITPIPSRLPTKMTRQSSDQLPWDPQATAFPTRAELPKITGAPDQAAWVWGEDDNVGRLNLLTPQRVATAAKQIQTGEVVPLNLPLNVPEQPAFQRQCFHHEIKTVVPNLIFDDTYNLNTQSGTQWDGFRHFAHLSSATFYNHTKATDVVGPDANSKCSIEHWAERGIAGRGVLLDYCDYAKRNGIKFDPYDTCKITFNELVDCGKEQGIDIRPEAQGGDVQIGDILFIRSGWVEDYHRRSPEERNKLGTRTHDDIKFGGVAQEPAILDWLHDSYFAAVAGDAPTFEAWPPTGGYYLHEYILSLWGMPLGEMLQLEKLAEKCRERKKWTFFFTSSPANCPNGVSTHVNGLAIL
;
A
#
# COMPACT_ATOMS: atom_id res chain seq x y z
N MET A 1 -35.88 -24.87 -7.97
CA MET A 1 -34.84 -25.20 -8.96
C MET A 1 -35.55 -25.44 -10.28
N THR A 2 -35.54 -24.47 -11.17
CA THR A 2 -36.17 -24.58 -12.50
C THR A 2 -35.07 -24.99 -13.48
N ASN A 3 -35.21 -26.18 -14.07
CA ASN A 3 -34.24 -26.76 -15.00
C ASN A 3 -34.29 -26.02 -16.34
N CYS A 4 -33.17 -25.45 -16.76
CA CYS A 4 -32.96 -25.04 -18.15
C CYS A 4 -32.37 -26.23 -18.92
N VAL A 5 -32.94 -26.55 -20.08
CA VAL A 5 -32.43 -27.60 -20.99
C VAL A 5 -31.94 -26.95 -22.28
N LEU A 6 -30.75 -27.35 -22.73
CA LEU A 6 -30.13 -26.90 -23.97
C LEU A 6 -30.81 -27.55 -25.17
N SER A 7 -31.24 -26.73 -26.14
CA SER A 7 -31.77 -27.22 -27.42
C SER A 7 -30.66 -27.35 -28.48
N PRO A 8 -30.82 -28.22 -29.50
CA PRO A 8 -29.75 -28.62 -30.44
C PRO A 8 -29.19 -27.47 -31.29
N ASP A 9 -29.85 -26.33 -31.32
CA ASP A 9 -29.52 -25.10 -32.03
C ASP A 9 -28.78 -24.06 -31.14
N GLY A 10 -28.41 -24.42 -29.91
CA GLY A 10 -27.45 -23.65 -29.10
C GLY A 10 -28.01 -22.40 -28.42
N LEU A 11 -29.34 -22.21 -28.37
CA LEU A 11 -29.98 -21.08 -27.70
C LEU A 11 -30.78 -21.52 -26.47
N TRP A 12 -30.63 -20.77 -25.36
CA TRP A 12 -31.41 -20.96 -24.14
C TRP A 12 -32.78 -20.30 -24.26
N ARG A 13 -33.87 -21.05 -24.05
CA ARG A 13 -35.24 -20.52 -23.99
C ARG A 13 -35.91 -20.94 -22.70
N SER A 14 -36.63 -20.00 -22.07
CA SER A 14 -37.56 -20.29 -20.98
C SER A 14 -38.90 -20.71 -21.57
N SER A 15 -39.49 -21.79 -21.05
CA SER A 15 -40.82 -22.24 -21.43
C SER A 15 -41.89 -21.47 -20.67
N GLY A 16 -42.68 -20.66 -21.38
CA GLY A 16 -43.86 -19.99 -20.84
C GLY A 16 -44.40 -18.93 -21.79
N HIS A 17 -45.30 -19.34 -22.70
CA HIS A 17 -46.05 -18.42 -23.56
C HIS A 17 -47.34 -17.93 -22.88
N THR A 18 -47.64 -16.64 -23.03
CA THR A 18 -49.02 -16.14 -23.14
C THR A 18 -49.03 -14.99 -24.15
N GLU A 19 -50.11 -14.91 -24.91
CA GLU A 19 -50.30 -14.26 -26.21
C GLU A 19 -49.99 -12.75 -26.28
N MET A 20 -49.40 -12.29 -27.40
CA MET A 20 -49.42 -10.88 -27.82
C MET A 20 -50.46 -10.68 -28.92
N ALA A 21 -51.51 -9.90 -28.62
CA ALA A 21 -52.39 -9.31 -29.62
C ALA A 21 -51.75 -8.05 -30.21
N ALA A 22 -51.79 -7.94 -31.54
CA ALA A 22 -51.22 -6.84 -32.31
C ALA A 22 -52.02 -5.53 -32.15
N ILE A 23 -51.33 -4.41 -31.85
CA ILE A 23 -51.87 -3.04 -31.99
C ILE A 23 -50.82 -2.15 -32.66
N ARG A 24 -51.24 -1.47 -33.74
CA ARG A 24 -50.45 -0.56 -34.59
C ARG A 24 -50.03 0.72 -33.85
N PRO A 25 -48.94 1.41 -34.24
CA PRO A 25 -48.53 2.66 -33.62
C PRO A 25 -49.29 3.88 -34.18
N SER A 26 -49.76 4.75 -33.29
CA SER A 26 -50.22 6.13 -33.56
C SER A 26 -49.11 7.11 -33.18
N PRO A 27 -48.88 8.20 -33.95
CA PRO A 27 -47.92 9.25 -33.57
C PRO A 27 -48.56 10.23 -32.57
N HIS A 28 -47.71 10.94 -31.83
CA HIS A 28 -47.97 12.02 -30.86
C HIS A 28 -47.96 11.65 -29.38
N SER A 29 -46.78 11.81 -28.76
CA SER A 29 -46.63 12.71 -27.61
C SER A 29 -45.18 13.20 -27.53
N GLN A 30 -45.00 14.50 -27.69
CA GLN A 30 -43.74 15.17 -27.38
C GLN A 30 -43.68 15.37 -25.87
N THR A 31 -42.76 14.70 -25.19
CA THR A 31 -42.30 15.09 -23.86
C THR A 31 -40.98 15.83 -24.01
N GLN A 32 -41.04 17.16 -23.85
CA GLN A 32 -39.86 18.03 -23.76
C GLN A 32 -39.09 17.70 -22.48
N PHE A 33 -37.83 17.31 -22.61
CA PHE A 33 -36.86 17.38 -21.51
C PHE A 33 -36.32 18.82 -21.44
N PRO A 34 -36.26 19.47 -20.26
CA PRO A 34 -35.64 20.77 -20.15
C PRO A 34 -34.12 20.63 -20.33
N SER A 35 -33.58 21.27 -21.36
CA SER A 35 -32.15 21.46 -21.53
C SER A 35 -31.62 22.42 -20.47
N THR A 36 -31.16 21.90 -19.34
CA THR A 36 -30.31 22.65 -18.42
C THR A 36 -28.88 22.68 -18.98
N CYS A 37 -28.52 23.79 -19.60
CA CYS A 37 -27.13 24.14 -19.87
C CYS A 37 -26.36 24.16 -18.53
N PHE A 38 -25.50 23.16 -18.30
CA PHE A 38 -24.47 23.26 -17.29
C PHE A 38 -23.42 24.27 -17.78
N LEU A 39 -23.51 25.50 -17.28
CA LEU A 39 -22.41 26.46 -17.32
C LEU A 39 -21.25 25.84 -16.54
N ILE A 40 -20.23 25.38 -17.26
CA ILE A 40 -18.93 25.03 -16.68
C ILE A 40 -18.33 26.35 -16.17
N THR A 41 -18.46 26.60 -14.87
CA THR A 41 -17.72 27.66 -14.21
C THR A 41 -16.23 27.29 -14.21
N PRO A 42 -15.33 28.21 -14.59
CA PRO A 42 -13.91 27.95 -14.51
C PRO A 42 -13.50 27.70 -13.06
N ILE A 43 -12.76 26.62 -12.82
CA ILE A 43 -12.14 26.30 -11.54
C ILE A 43 -11.30 27.52 -11.12
N PRO A 44 -11.54 28.13 -9.95
CA PRO A 44 -10.77 29.29 -9.54
C PRO A 44 -9.30 28.90 -9.37
N SER A 45 -8.45 29.54 -10.16
CA SER A 45 -7.01 29.48 -10.02
C SER A 45 -6.61 30.10 -8.68
N ARG A 46 -6.09 29.27 -7.77
CA ARG A 46 -5.39 29.62 -6.52
C ARG A 46 -6.14 30.58 -5.59
N LEU A 47 -6.95 30.04 -4.68
CA LEU A 47 -7.13 30.65 -3.36
C LEU A 47 -5.89 30.32 -2.51
N PRO A 48 -5.30 31.28 -1.76
CA PRO A 48 -4.29 30.95 -0.77
C PRO A 48 -4.99 30.19 0.36
N THR A 49 -4.86 28.86 0.38
CA THR A 49 -5.25 28.07 1.55
C THR A 49 -4.42 28.56 2.72
N LYS A 50 -5.06 29.27 3.66
CA LYS A 50 -4.44 29.57 4.96
C LYS A 50 -3.86 28.26 5.49
N MET A 51 -2.57 28.23 5.80
CA MET A 51 -1.97 27.06 6.44
C MET A 51 -2.75 26.73 7.70
N THR A 52 -3.37 25.57 7.74
CA THR A 52 -4.04 25.03 8.92
C THR A 52 -3.03 24.13 9.62
N ARG A 53 -2.44 24.63 10.71
CA ARG A 53 -1.52 23.86 11.54
C ARG A 53 -2.32 23.09 12.59
N GLN A 54 -2.16 21.78 12.62
CA GLN A 54 -2.72 20.92 13.64
C GLN A 54 -2.01 21.16 14.99
N SER A 55 -2.80 21.36 16.05
CA SER A 55 -2.30 21.42 17.42
C SER A 55 -2.10 20.00 17.96
N SER A 56 -1.00 19.75 18.66
CA SER A 56 -0.67 18.41 19.17
C SER A 56 -1.77 17.85 20.09
N ASP A 57 -2.22 18.65 21.06
CA ASP A 57 -3.19 18.22 22.08
C ASP A 57 -4.65 18.25 21.61
N GLN A 58 -4.94 18.74 20.40
CA GLN A 58 -6.31 18.82 19.88
C GLN A 58 -6.69 17.54 19.15
N LEU A 59 -7.10 16.53 19.91
CA LEU A 59 -7.57 15.25 19.38
C LEU A 59 -9.10 15.25 19.10
N PRO A 60 -9.58 14.58 18.04
CA PRO A 60 -8.77 13.98 16.97
C PRO A 60 -8.16 15.04 16.04
N TRP A 61 -7.05 14.70 15.40
CA TRP A 61 -6.40 15.57 14.41
C TRP A 61 -7.23 15.66 13.13
N ASP A 62 -7.25 16.85 12.51
CA ASP A 62 -7.92 17.09 11.23
C ASP A 62 -7.07 16.55 10.08
N PRO A 63 -7.53 15.53 9.32
CA PRO A 63 -6.78 15.01 8.18
C PRO A 63 -6.54 16.06 7.10
N GLN A 64 -7.34 17.12 7.03
CA GLN A 64 -7.18 18.22 6.06
C GLN A 64 -6.13 19.26 6.48
N ALA A 65 -5.55 19.16 7.68
CA ALA A 65 -4.51 20.08 8.11
C ALA A 65 -3.31 20.06 7.14
N THR A 66 -2.73 21.23 6.90
CA THR A 66 -1.59 21.40 5.96
C THR A 66 -0.25 21.40 6.66
N ALA A 67 -0.22 21.31 7.98
CA ALA A 67 0.97 21.13 8.79
C ALA A 67 0.60 20.36 10.06
N PHE A 68 1.44 19.42 10.47
CA PHE A 68 1.23 18.58 11.63
C PHE A 68 2.42 18.66 12.61
N PRO A 69 2.24 18.29 13.88
CA PRO A 69 3.31 18.22 14.87
C PRO A 69 4.46 17.29 14.43
N THR A 70 5.69 17.58 14.81
CA THR A 70 6.79 16.61 14.61
C THR A 70 6.67 15.41 15.55
N ARG A 71 7.48 14.36 15.34
CA ARG A 71 7.57 13.20 16.23
C ARG A 71 7.89 13.62 17.67
N ALA A 72 8.76 14.62 17.83
CA ALA A 72 9.12 15.19 19.12
C ALA A 72 7.97 15.96 19.79
N GLU A 73 6.98 16.39 19.01
CA GLU A 73 5.80 17.13 19.47
C GLU A 73 4.57 16.22 19.61
N LEU A 74 4.70 14.89 19.50
CA LEU A 74 3.58 13.96 19.65
C LEU A 74 2.90 14.09 21.02
N PRO A 75 1.55 14.05 21.09
CA PRO A 75 0.83 14.17 22.34
C PRO A 75 1.00 12.90 23.17
N LYS A 76 0.89 13.04 24.49
CA LYS A 76 0.80 11.88 25.39
C LYS A 76 -0.62 11.36 25.43
N ILE A 77 -0.85 10.20 24.84
CA ILE A 77 -2.18 9.56 24.77
C ILE A 77 -2.31 8.58 25.95
N THR A 78 -3.35 8.75 26.76
CA THR A 78 -3.58 7.90 27.93
C THR A 78 -3.73 6.43 27.53
N GLY A 79 -2.89 5.56 28.08
CA GLY A 79 -2.94 4.12 27.81
C GLY A 79 -2.29 3.70 26.49
N ALA A 80 -1.72 4.63 25.72
CA ALA A 80 -0.88 4.33 24.57
C ALA A 80 0.60 4.22 24.98
N PRO A 81 1.42 3.45 24.25
CA PRO A 81 2.86 3.51 24.41
C PRO A 81 3.43 4.91 24.12
N ASP A 82 4.61 5.20 24.65
CA ASP A 82 5.36 6.39 24.25
C ASP A 82 5.57 6.38 22.71
N GLN A 83 5.56 7.56 22.09
CA GLN A 83 5.72 7.75 20.64
C GLN A 83 4.53 7.27 19.78
N ALA A 84 3.42 6.83 20.38
CA ALA A 84 2.20 6.52 19.65
C ALA A 84 1.55 7.77 19.04
N ALA A 85 1.12 7.66 17.78
CA ALA A 85 0.39 8.69 17.04
C ALA A 85 -1.06 8.24 16.78
N TRP A 86 -1.76 7.76 17.82
CA TRP A 86 -3.16 7.33 17.76
C TRP A 86 -4.13 8.52 17.80
N VAL A 87 -4.00 9.39 16.80
CA VAL A 87 -4.52 10.77 16.81
C VAL A 87 -5.80 10.95 16.01
N TRP A 88 -6.24 9.94 15.28
CA TRP A 88 -7.36 10.04 14.33
C TRP A 88 -8.74 9.77 14.95
N GLY A 89 -8.79 9.44 16.25
CA GLY A 89 -10.01 9.09 16.99
C GLY A 89 -9.99 7.64 17.49
N GLU A 90 -10.77 7.37 18.54
CA GLU A 90 -10.77 6.06 19.23
C GLU A 90 -11.31 4.91 18.36
N ASP A 91 -12.18 5.24 17.40
CA ASP A 91 -12.77 4.29 16.45
C ASP A 91 -12.00 4.20 15.12
N ASP A 92 -10.83 4.84 15.02
CA ASP A 92 -10.03 4.81 13.79
C ASP A 92 -9.40 3.44 13.55
N ASN A 93 -9.53 2.96 12.31
CA ASN A 93 -9.01 1.67 11.86
C ASN A 93 -8.13 1.80 10.59
N VAL A 94 -7.93 3.02 10.09
CA VAL A 94 -7.21 3.28 8.82
C VAL A 94 -5.93 4.11 9.01
N GLY A 95 -5.70 4.67 10.20
CA GLY A 95 -4.44 5.31 10.58
C GLY A 95 -4.04 6.42 9.61
N ARG A 96 -2.78 6.41 9.16
CA ARG A 96 -2.23 7.39 8.22
C ARG A 96 -2.87 7.36 6.84
N LEU A 97 -3.67 6.34 6.49
CA LEU A 97 -4.48 6.42 5.29
C LEU A 97 -5.45 7.62 5.37
N ASN A 98 -5.86 8.09 6.55
CA ASN A 98 -6.64 9.32 6.73
C ASN A 98 -6.03 10.53 5.99
N LEU A 99 -4.70 10.57 5.82
CA LEU A 99 -3.99 11.60 5.08
C LEU A 99 -4.29 11.59 3.57
N LEU A 100 -4.78 10.49 3.01
CA LEU A 100 -5.24 10.39 1.61
C LEU A 100 -6.64 11.03 1.46
N THR A 101 -6.73 12.33 1.70
CA THR A 101 -7.99 13.07 1.60
C THR A 101 -8.43 13.22 0.15
N PRO A 102 -9.73 13.39 -0.14
CA PRO A 102 -10.21 13.59 -1.51
C PRO A 102 -9.46 14.68 -2.29
N GLN A 103 -9.09 15.78 -1.60
CA GLN A 103 -8.33 16.87 -2.19
C GLN A 103 -6.90 16.47 -2.56
N ARG A 104 -6.20 15.69 -1.71
CA ARG A 104 -4.86 15.19 -2.00
C ARG A 104 -4.88 14.14 -3.10
N VAL A 105 -5.85 13.24 -3.11
CA VAL A 105 -6.03 12.25 -4.19
C VAL A 105 -6.28 12.94 -5.53
N ALA A 106 -7.20 13.91 -5.57
CA ALA A 106 -7.47 14.70 -6.77
C ALA A 106 -6.23 15.49 -7.25
N THR A 107 -5.41 15.98 -6.32
CA THR A 107 -4.14 16.64 -6.65
C THR A 107 -3.12 15.65 -7.19
N ALA A 108 -3.02 14.46 -6.60
CA ALA A 108 -2.15 13.38 -7.06
C ALA A 108 -2.52 12.89 -8.46
N ALA A 109 -3.80 12.96 -8.86
CA ALA A 109 -4.21 12.60 -10.22
C ALA A 109 -3.49 13.43 -11.30
N LYS A 110 -3.00 14.63 -10.96
CA LYS A 110 -2.15 15.44 -11.87
C LYS A 110 -0.79 14.80 -12.14
N GLN A 111 -0.39 13.78 -11.39
CA GLN A 111 0.80 13.01 -11.71
C GLN A 111 0.64 12.17 -12.98
N ILE A 112 -0.60 11.84 -13.36
CA ILE A 112 -0.93 11.11 -14.59
C ILE A 112 -0.78 12.07 -15.78
N GLN A 113 0.38 12.03 -16.43
CA GLN A 113 0.68 12.86 -17.60
C GLN A 113 0.57 12.08 -18.91
N THR A 114 0.73 10.76 -18.85
CA THR A 114 0.82 9.90 -20.03
C THR A 114 -0.13 8.72 -20.01
N GLY A 115 -0.60 8.31 -18.83
CA GLY A 115 -1.44 7.14 -18.66
C GLY A 115 -0.70 5.81 -18.78
N GLU A 116 0.64 5.80 -18.81
CA GLU A 116 1.39 4.55 -18.71
C GLU A 116 1.14 3.92 -17.34
N VAL A 117 0.63 2.68 -17.35
CA VAL A 117 0.33 1.91 -16.14
C VAL A 117 1.45 0.90 -15.89
N VAL A 118 2.00 0.93 -14.69
CA VAL A 118 3.05 0.02 -14.21
C VAL A 118 2.51 -0.78 -13.01
N PRO A 119 2.20 -2.08 -13.18
CA PRO A 119 1.87 -2.96 -12.07
C PRO A 119 3.04 -3.14 -11.12
N LEU A 120 2.78 -3.07 -9.81
CA LEU A 120 3.80 -3.18 -8.75
C LEU A 120 3.74 -4.51 -8.00
N ASN A 121 3.10 -5.52 -8.57
CA ASN A 121 2.94 -6.84 -7.96
C ASN A 121 3.90 -7.84 -8.59
N LEU A 122 4.58 -8.63 -7.76
CA LEU A 122 5.23 -9.85 -8.21
C LEU A 122 4.17 -10.92 -8.53
N PRO A 123 4.51 -11.92 -9.37
CA PRO A 123 3.70 -13.12 -9.48
C PRO A 123 3.46 -13.77 -8.10
N LEU A 124 2.28 -14.34 -7.86
CA LEU A 124 1.92 -14.90 -6.54
C LEU A 124 2.82 -16.06 -6.10
N ASN A 125 3.50 -16.73 -7.03
CA ASN A 125 4.49 -17.76 -6.75
C ASN A 125 5.91 -17.21 -6.53
N VAL A 126 6.07 -15.90 -6.36
CA VAL A 126 7.34 -15.24 -6.09
C VAL A 126 7.29 -14.54 -4.72
N PRO A 127 8.26 -14.82 -3.83
CA PRO A 127 9.31 -15.84 -3.95
C PRO A 127 8.78 -17.28 -4.00
N GLU A 128 9.46 -18.14 -4.77
CA GLU A 128 9.22 -19.59 -4.80
C GLU A 128 9.28 -20.22 -3.41
N GLN A 129 10.30 -19.82 -2.63
CA GLN A 129 10.48 -20.19 -1.23
C GLN A 129 10.44 -18.92 -0.38
N PRO A 130 9.28 -18.60 0.23
CA PRO A 130 9.17 -17.47 1.14
C PRO A 130 10.06 -17.63 2.36
N ALA A 131 10.61 -16.51 2.82
CA ALA A 131 11.44 -16.46 4.02
C ALA A 131 10.57 -16.62 5.29
N PHE A 132 11.20 -16.65 6.47
CA PHE A 132 10.50 -16.78 7.77
C PHE A 132 9.62 -18.04 7.89
N GLN A 133 9.95 -19.09 7.14
CA GLN A 133 9.18 -20.35 7.10
C GLN A 133 7.70 -20.14 6.69
N ARG A 134 7.41 -19.06 5.95
CA ARG A 134 6.05 -18.78 5.46
C ARG A 134 5.68 -19.79 4.36
N GLN A 135 4.38 -20.08 4.26
CA GLN A 135 3.84 -21.05 3.31
C GLN A 135 4.10 -20.62 1.85
N CYS A 136 4.62 -21.53 1.03
CA CYS A 136 4.70 -21.35 -0.42
C CYS A 136 3.29 -21.28 -1.05
N PHE A 137 3.14 -20.44 -2.08
CA PHE A 137 1.91 -20.35 -2.85
C PHE A 137 1.61 -21.68 -3.57
N HIS A 138 0.37 -22.15 -3.45
CA HIS A 138 -0.13 -23.29 -4.20
C HIS A 138 -1.39 -22.90 -4.99
N HIS A 139 -1.35 -23.19 -6.29
CA HIS A 139 -2.42 -22.90 -7.24
C HIS A 139 -2.88 -24.19 -7.90
N GLU A 140 -4.19 -24.40 -7.89
CA GLU A 140 -4.85 -25.54 -8.52
C GLU A 140 -5.94 -25.03 -9.47
N ILE A 141 -5.89 -25.46 -10.73
CA ILE A 141 -6.95 -25.23 -11.72
C ILE A 141 -8.02 -26.31 -11.57
N LYS A 142 -9.26 -25.90 -11.36
CA LYS A 142 -10.43 -26.78 -11.27
C LYS A 142 -11.18 -26.81 -12.58
N THR A 143 -11.34 -28.01 -13.15
CA THR A 143 -12.20 -28.20 -14.31
C THR A 143 -13.65 -28.29 -13.87
N VAL A 144 -14.45 -27.28 -14.19
CA VAL A 144 -15.91 -27.28 -13.93
C VAL A 144 -16.62 -28.05 -15.05
N VAL A 145 -16.25 -27.76 -16.30
CA VAL A 145 -16.71 -28.51 -17.49
C VAL A 145 -15.49 -28.81 -18.37
N PRO A 146 -15.19 -30.09 -18.67
CA PRO A 146 -14.03 -30.46 -19.47
C PRO A 146 -13.93 -29.69 -20.78
N ASN A 147 -12.76 -29.08 -21.02
CA ASN A 147 -12.42 -28.27 -22.19
C ASN A 147 -13.25 -26.99 -22.40
N LEU A 148 -14.07 -26.57 -21.43
CA LEU A 148 -15.00 -25.44 -21.62
C LEU A 148 -14.99 -24.43 -20.47
N ILE A 149 -14.92 -24.89 -19.22
CA ILE A 149 -15.07 -24.02 -18.05
C ILE A 149 -14.07 -24.46 -16.97
N PHE A 150 -13.30 -23.49 -16.48
CA PHE A 150 -12.28 -23.68 -15.46
C PHE A 150 -12.40 -22.59 -14.39
N ASP A 151 -12.27 -23.01 -13.13
CA ASP A 151 -12.06 -22.15 -11.95
C ASP A 151 -10.65 -22.42 -11.41
N ASP A 152 -10.26 -21.72 -10.35
CA ASP A 152 -9.02 -21.98 -9.62
C ASP A 152 -9.18 -21.85 -8.10
N THR A 153 -8.19 -22.36 -7.36
CA THR A 153 -8.04 -22.12 -5.92
C THR A 153 -6.61 -21.72 -5.59
N TYR A 154 -6.50 -20.76 -4.67
CA TYR A 154 -5.23 -20.30 -4.11
C TYR A 154 -5.13 -20.72 -2.64
N ASN A 155 -4.03 -21.38 -2.28
CA ASN A 155 -3.65 -21.61 -0.89
C ASN A 155 -2.36 -20.83 -0.62
N LEU A 156 -2.44 -19.79 0.21
CA LEU A 156 -1.33 -18.87 0.43
C LEU A 156 -1.33 -18.29 1.83
N ASN A 157 -0.15 -17.88 2.28
CA ASN A 157 0.01 -16.92 3.36
C ASN A 157 0.13 -15.53 2.73
N THR A 158 -0.66 -14.56 3.19
CA THR A 158 -0.72 -13.21 2.61
C THR A 158 0.59 -12.43 2.74
N GLN A 159 1.50 -12.90 3.60
CA GLN A 159 2.84 -12.37 3.79
C GLN A 159 3.94 -13.12 3.01
N SER A 160 3.57 -13.99 2.07
CA SER A 160 4.55 -14.78 1.31
C SER A 160 5.03 -14.15 0.01
N GLY A 161 4.61 -12.92 -0.31
CA GLY A 161 4.93 -12.23 -1.56
C GLY A 161 4.53 -10.76 -1.47
N THR A 162 4.30 -10.08 -2.60
CA THR A 162 3.92 -8.66 -2.59
C THR A 162 2.71 -8.39 -1.69
N GLN A 163 2.90 -7.59 -0.64
CA GLN A 163 1.95 -7.48 0.47
C GLN A 163 1.87 -6.07 1.04
N TRP A 164 0.72 -5.75 1.64
CA TRP A 164 0.56 -4.75 2.68
C TRP A 164 0.39 -5.45 4.03
N ASP A 165 1.17 -5.05 5.01
CA ASP A 165 0.95 -5.43 6.41
C ASP A 165 -0.08 -4.50 7.04
N GLY A 166 -1.15 -5.09 7.55
CA GLY A 166 -2.18 -4.40 8.32
C GLY A 166 -1.76 -4.20 9.76
N PHE A 167 -2.52 -3.39 10.50
CA PHE A 167 -2.16 -3.03 11.88
C PHE A 167 -2.31 -4.18 12.89
N ARG A 168 -2.83 -5.34 12.47
CA ARG A 168 -2.85 -6.59 13.23
C ARG A 168 -1.58 -7.43 13.08
N HIS A 169 -0.67 -7.05 12.18
CA HIS A 169 0.48 -7.88 11.81
C HIS A 169 1.56 -7.90 12.88
N PHE A 170 1.95 -6.73 13.38
CA PHE A 170 3.06 -6.56 14.32
C PHE A 170 2.61 -5.67 15.48
N ALA A 171 2.77 -6.16 16.72
CA ALA A 171 2.47 -5.39 17.92
C ALA A 171 3.71 -4.65 18.41
N HIS A 172 3.51 -3.56 19.14
CA HIS A 172 4.56 -3.00 19.96
C HIS A 172 4.89 -4.00 21.08
N LEU A 173 6.10 -4.53 21.06
CA LEU A 173 6.49 -5.71 21.82
C LEU A 173 6.43 -5.47 23.32
N SER A 174 6.85 -4.29 23.78
CA SER A 174 6.93 -3.99 25.22
C SER A 174 5.56 -3.80 25.88
N SER A 175 4.57 -3.28 25.14
CA SER A 175 3.19 -3.12 25.64
C SER A 175 2.23 -4.23 25.24
N ALA A 176 2.63 -5.09 24.29
CA ALA A 176 1.76 -6.09 23.65
C ALA A 176 0.48 -5.47 23.06
N THR A 177 0.58 -4.26 22.52
CA THR A 177 -0.54 -3.54 21.88
C THR A 177 -0.25 -3.30 20.41
N PHE A 178 -1.28 -3.48 19.60
CA PHE A 178 -1.34 -3.06 18.21
C PHE A 178 -1.85 -1.60 18.13
N TYR A 179 -2.10 -1.11 16.92
CA TYR A 179 -2.60 0.24 16.69
C TYR A 179 -3.91 0.52 17.46
N ASN A 180 -4.02 1.74 17.99
CA ASN A 180 -5.23 2.31 18.58
C ASN A 180 -5.88 1.42 19.66
N HIS A 181 -5.10 1.06 20.68
CA HIS A 181 -5.49 0.19 21.79
C HIS A 181 -5.90 -1.25 21.43
N THR A 182 -5.66 -1.69 20.20
CA THR A 182 -5.98 -3.06 19.76
C THR A 182 -5.06 -4.07 20.47
N LYS A 183 -5.62 -5.21 20.87
CA LYS A 183 -4.92 -6.29 21.58
C LYS A 183 -5.10 -7.62 20.85
N ALA A 184 -4.32 -8.63 21.24
CA ALA A 184 -4.43 -9.98 20.68
C ALA A 184 -5.86 -10.56 20.79
N THR A 185 -6.58 -10.24 21.87
CA THR A 185 -7.98 -10.68 22.09
C THR A 185 -8.97 -10.09 21.09
N ASP A 186 -8.64 -8.95 20.47
CA ASP A 186 -9.46 -8.37 19.40
C ASP A 186 -9.26 -9.10 18.07
N VAL A 187 -8.14 -9.83 17.90
CA VAL A 187 -7.78 -10.53 16.66
C VAL A 187 -8.22 -12.00 16.70
N VAL A 188 -8.04 -12.66 17.85
CA VAL A 188 -8.35 -14.08 18.02
C VAL A 188 -8.99 -14.35 19.38
N GLY A 189 -9.79 -15.42 19.45
CA GLY A 189 -10.49 -15.83 20.66
C GLY A 189 -11.96 -15.41 20.69
N PRO A 190 -12.64 -15.57 21.84
CA PRO A 190 -14.09 -15.34 21.95
C PRO A 190 -14.51 -13.87 21.78
N ASP A 191 -13.60 -12.93 22.03
CA ASP A 191 -13.84 -11.48 21.94
C ASP A 191 -13.33 -10.86 20.63
N ALA A 192 -12.91 -11.70 19.68
CA ALA A 192 -12.40 -11.25 18.39
C ALA A 192 -13.44 -10.40 17.65
N ASN A 193 -12.98 -9.29 17.09
CA ASN A 193 -13.81 -8.28 16.43
C ASN A 193 -13.08 -7.76 15.19
N SER A 194 -13.56 -6.68 14.54
CA SER A 194 -13.00 -6.13 13.30
C SER A 194 -11.95 -5.03 13.50
N LYS A 195 -11.55 -4.72 14.74
CA LYS A 195 -10.62 -3.60 15.01
C LYS A 195 -9.27 -3.80 14.32
N CYS A 196 -8.77 -2.77 13.63
CA CYS A 196 -7.55 -2.79 12.81
C CYS A 196 -7.55 -3.79 11.64
N SER A 197 -8.72 -4.28 11.25
CA SER A 197 -8.81 -5.28 10.20
C SER A 197 -8.75 -4.69 8.79
N ILE A 198 -8.27 -5.49 7.83
CA ILE A 198 -7.98 -5.04 6.47
C ILE A 198 -9.23 -4.63 5.66
N GLU A 199 -10.43 -5.10 6.03
CA GLU A 199 -11.68 -4.67 5.39
C GLU A 199 -11.89 -3.15 5.48
N HIS A 200 -11.47 -2.51 6.58
CA HIS A 200 -11.57 -1.06 6.73
C HIS A 200 -10.74 -0.32 5.67
N TRP A 201 -9.63 -0.92 5.22
CA TRP A 201 -8.82 -0.38 4.15
C TRP A 201 -9.44 -0.68 2.78
N ALA A 202 -10.06 -1.85 2.61
CA ALA A 202 -10.74 -2.23 1.38
C ALA A 202 -11.97 -1.35 1.08
N GLU A 203 -12.71 -0.92 2.11
CA GLU A 203 -13.85 0.00 1.97
C GLU A 203 -13.43 1.40 1.49
N ARG A 204 -12.17 1.77 1.71
CA ARG A 204 -11.64 3.10 1.39
C ARG A 204 -10.75 3.11 0.15
N GLY A 205 -10.01 2.04 -0.09
CA GLY A 205 -8.93 1.98 -1.06
C GLY A 205 -7.71 2.80 -0.65
N ILE A 206 -6.62 2.62 -1.40
CA ILE A 206 -5.39 3.39 -1.25
C ILE A 206 -5.13 4.07 -2.59
N ALA A 207 -5.21 5.40 -2.62
CA ALA A 207 -4.89 6.18 -3.82
C ALA A 207 -4.21 7.48 -3.41
N GLY A 208 -3.15 7.87 -4.11
CA GLY A 208 -2.36 9.04 -3.71
C GLY A 208 -1.15 9.28 -4.59
N ARG A 209 -0.28 10.18 -4.13
CA ARG A 209 0.99 10.47 -4.80
C ARG A 209 2.05 9.50 -4.27
N GLY A 210 2.67 8.74 -5.18
CA GLY A 210 3.82 7.92 -4.88
C GLY A 210 5.12 8.69 -5.09
N VAL A 211 6.14 8.39 -4.28
CA VAL A 211 7.51 8.88 -4.41
C VAL A 211 8.46 7.69 -4.38
N LEU A 212 9.27 7.49 -5.41
CA LEU A 212 10.26 6.40 -5.48
C LEU A 212 11.66 6.92 -5.20
N LEU A 213 12.36 6.28 -4.25
CA LEU A 213 13.81 6.37 -4.06
C LEU A 213 14.46 5.08 -4.59
N ASP A 214 15.21 5.19 -5.68
CA ASP A 214 15.94 4.10 -6.33
C ASP A 214 17.35 3.97 -5.73
N TYR A 215 17.37 3.54 -4.47
CA TYR A 215 18.61 3.32 -3.74
C TYR A 215 19.51 2.30 -4.43
N CYS A 216 18.96 1.25 -5.03
CA CYS A 216 19.74 0.23 -5.73
C CYS A 216 20.57 0.80 -6.88
N ASP A 217 19.99 1.65 -7.73
CA ASP A 217 20.73 2.32 -8.81
C ASP A 217 21.77 3.31 -8.25
N TYR A 218 21.37 4.13 -7.26
CA TYR A 218 22.27 5.04 -6.55
C TYR A 218 23.50 4.30 -5.99
N ALA A 219 23.30 3.19 -5.28
CA ALA A 219 24.35 2.40 -4.67
C ALA A 219 25.34 1.86 -5.73
N LYS A 220 24.82 1.32 -6.84
CA LYS A 220 25.67 0.82 -7.93
C LYS A 220 26.51 1.92 -8.58
N ARG A 221 25.90 3.06 -8.91
CA ARG A 221 26.60 4.18 -9.55
C ARG A 221 27.68 4.79 -8.65
N ASN A 222 27.46 4.74 -7.33
CA ASN A 222 28.41 5.25 -6.33
C ASN A 222 29.36 4.18 -5.77
N GLY A 223 29.35 2.95 -6.31
CA GLY A 223 30.25 1.87 -5.87
C GLY A 223 30.00 1.38 -4.44
N ILE A 224 28.80 1.62 -3.89
CA ILE A 224 28.39 1.14 -2.57
C ILE A 224 28.10 -0.35 -2.67
N LYS A 225 28.75 -1.14 -1.81
CA LYS A 225 28.51 -2.59 -1.73
C LYS A 225 27.24 -2.85 -0.93
N PHE A 226 26.20 -3.30 -1.61
CA PHE A 226 24.92 -3.66 -1.01
C PHE A 226 24.50 -5.05 -1.50
N ASP A 227 24.39 -6.00 -0.59
CA ASP A 227 23.82 -7.34 -0.86
C ASP A 227 22.43 -7.41 -0.20
N PRO A 228 21.33 -7.48 -0.98
CA PRO A 228 19.98 -7.58 -0.42
C PRO A 228 19.74 -8.79 0.47
N TYR A 229 20.61 -9.81 0.45
CA TYR A 229 20.54 -11.01 1.29
C TYR A 229 21.59 -11.04 2.42
N ASP A 230 22.26 -9.93 2.70
CA ASP A 230 23.04 -9.73 3.93
C ASP A 230 22.46 -8.55 4.73
N THR A 231 22.91 -8.36 5.95
CA THR A 231 22.42 -7.27 6.82
C THR A 231 23.05 -5.94 6.40
N CYS A 232 22.61 -5.41 5.26
CA CYS A 232 22.99 -4.11 4.76
C CYS A 232 22.00 -3.03 5.21
N LYS A 233 22.50 -1.85 5.58
CA LYS A 233 21.70 -0.75 6.12
C LYS A 233 21.65 0.40 5.13
N ILE A 234 20.45 0.78 4.75
CA ILE A 234 20.17 2.00 4.00
C ILE A 234 19.96 3.13 5.01
N THR A 235 20.98 3.98 5.19
CA THR A 235 20.95 5.09 6.15
C THR A 235 20.18 6.29 5.60
N PHE A 236 19.71 7.18 6.48
CA PHE A 236 19.04 8.42 6.11
C PHE A 236 19.92 9.29 5.21
N ASN A 237 21.21 9.42 5.54
CA ASN A 237 22.13 10.22 4.73
C ASN A 237 22.27 9.67 3.30
N GLU A 238 22.33 8.35 3.12
CA GLU A 238 22.35 7.78 1.78
C GLU A 238 21.02 7.96 1.04
N LEU A 239 19.87 7.92 1.74
CA LEU A 239 18.58 8.27 1.13
C LEU A 239 18.51 9.74 0.72
N VAL A 240 19.07 10.64 1.53
CA VAL A 240 19.20 12.06 1.21
C VAL A 240 20.04 12.23 -0.05
N ASP A 241 21.19 11.55 -0.16
CA ASP A 241 22.06 11.65 -1.33
C ASP A 241 21.45 10.99 -2.57
N CYS A 242 20.76 9.86 -2.42
CA CYS A 242 19.93 9.24 -3.45
C CYS A 242 18.87 10.22 -3.97
N GLY A 243 18.10 10.85 -3.07
CA GLY A 243 17.12 11.88 -3.41
C GLY A 243 17.74 13.04 -4.18
N LYS A 244 18.87 13.58 -3.71
CA LYS A 244 19.58 14.68 -4.40
C LYS A 244 19.97 14.30 -5.82
N GLU A 245 20.50 13.10 -6.06
CA GLU A 245 20.85 12.64 -7.41
C GLU A 245 19.61 12.45 -8.31
N GLN A 246 18.49 12.09 -7.70
CA GLN A 246 17.19 12.02 -8.37
C GLN A 246 16.55 13.40 -8.61
N GLY A 247 17.10 14.46 -8.02
CA GLY A 247 16.53 15.81 -8.05
C GLY A 247 15.33 16.00 -7.12
N ILE A 248 15.27 15.27 -6.01
CA ILE A 248 14.25 15.37 -4.96
C ILE A 248 14.91 15.70 -3.63
N ASP A 249 14.44 16.75 -2.96
CA ASP A 249 14.72 16.96 -1.54
C ASP A 249 13.75 16.13 -0.70
N ILE A 250 14.22 15.04 -0.10
CA ILE A 250 13.35 14.09 0.61
C ILE A 250 12.78 14.63 1.93
N ARG A 251 13.14 15.84 2.35
CA ARG A 251 12.56 16.46 3.55
C ARG A 251 11.07 16.80 3.32
N PRO A 252 10.25 16.88 4.39
CA PRO A 252 8.88 17.38 4.28
C PRO A 252 8.83 18.80 3.71
N GLU A 253 7.74 19.14 3.03
CA GLU A 253 7.44 20.49 2.52
C GLU A 253 7.50 21.55 3.63
N ALA A 254 7.09 21.19 4.86
CA ALA A 254 7.18 22.06 6.03
C ALA A 254 8.63 22.46 6.40
N GLN A 255 9.63 21.70 5.94
CA GLN A 255 11.06 21.96 6.10
C GLN A 255 11.73 22.42 4.80
N GLY A 256 10.92 22.72 3.77
CA GLY A 256 11.36 23.18 2.46
C GLY A 256 11.81 22.08 1.50
N GLY A 257 11.51 20.81 1.78
CA GLY A 257 11.71 19.71 0.82
C GLY A 257 10.49 19.46 -0.07
N ASP A 258 10.51 18.35 -0.80
CA ASP A 258 9.54 18.01 -1.84
C ASP A 258 8.48 16.99 -1.38
N VAL A 259 8.67 16.36 -0.23
CA VAL A 259 7.73 15.37 0.29
C VAL A 259 6.47 16.05 0.82
N GLN A 260 5.33 15.63 0.31
CA GLN A 260 4.02 16.16 0.67
C GLN A 260 3.33 15.24 1.67
N ILE A 261 2.52 15.85 2.54
CA ILE A 261 1.67 15.12 3.48
C ILE A 261 0.78 14.14 2.69
N GLY A 262 0.78 12.88 3.10
CA GLY A 262 0.01 11.81 2.49
C GLY A 262 0.71 11.15 1.29
N ASP A 263 1.97 11.50 1.00
CA ASP A 263 2.77 10.74 0.03
C ASP A 263 2.92 9.27 0.45
N ILE A 264 3.05 8.41 -0.55
CA ILE A 264 3.35 6.99 -0.36
C ILE A 264 4.80 6.77 -0.80
N LEU A 265 5.65 6.40 0.15
CA LEU A 265 7.07 6.22 -0.08
C LEU A 265 7.35 4.81 -0.62
N PHE A 266 8.17 4.74 -1.67
CA PHE A 266 8.69 3.49 -2.21
C PHE A 266 10.22 3.54 -2.19
N ILE A 267 10.87 2.51 -1.64
CA ILE A 267 12.32 2.36 -1.66
C ILE A 267 12.67 1.10 -2.45
N ARG A 268 13.37 1.27 -3.57
CA ARG A 268 13.94 0.15 -4.33
C ARG A 268 15.33 -0.16 -3.80
N SER A 269 15.42 -1.19 -2.96
CA SER A 269 16.66 -1.71 -2.37
C SER A 269 17.42 -2.65 -3.32
N GLY A 270 16.73 -3.26 -4.29
CA GLY A 270 17.32 -4.14 -5.30
C GLY A 270 17.15 -5.62 -5.04
N TRP A 271 16.31 -6.02 -4.06
CA TRP A 271 16.07 -7.43 -3.78
C TRP A 271 15.40 -8.15 -4.95
N VAL A 272 14.41 -7.53 -5.61
CA VAL A 272 13.71 -8.15 -6.75
C VAL A 272 14.66 -8.40 -7.92
N GLU A 273 15.52 -7.43 -8.23
CA GLU A 273 16.57 -7.59 -9.24
C GLU A 273 17.50 -8.76 -8.91
N ASP A 274 17.99 -8.83 -7.66
CA ASP A 274 18.91 -9.88 -7.23
C ASP A 274 18.24 -11.26 -7.20
N TYR A 275 16.97 -11.34 -6.77
CA TYR A 275 16.17 -12.56 -6.80
C TYR A 275 16.11 -13.16 -8.21
N HIS A 276 15.80 -12.35 -9.22
CA HIS A 276 15.68 -12.81 -10.61
C HIS A 276 17.03 -13.13 -11.27
N ARG A 277 18.14 -12.64 -10.73
CA ARG A 277 19.50 -12.96 -11.19
C ARG A 277 19.98 -14.33 -10.69
N ARG A 278 19.44 -14.83 -9.58
CA ARG A 278 19.87 -16.07 -8.93
C ARG A 278 19.20 -17.32 -9.48
N SER A 279 19.93 -18.43 -9.43
CA SER A 279 19.39 -19.75 -9.72
C SER A 279 18.28 -20.16 -8.72
N PRO A 280 17.37 -21.07 -9.10
CA PRO A 280 16.37 -21.62 -8.16
C PRO A 280 17.02 -22.21 -6.90
N GLU A 281 18.16 -22.89 -7.03
CA GLU A 281 18.87 -23.51 -5.90
C GLU A 281 19.38 -22.47 -4.89
N GLU A 282 19.94 -21.36 -5.38
CA GLU A 282 20.38 -20.25 -4.55
C GLU A 282 19.19 -19.57 -3.86
N ARG A 283 18.10 -19.31 -4.60
CA ARG A 283 16.88 -18.71 -4.06
C ARG A 283 16.29 -19.58 -2.96
N ASN A 284 16.20 -20.89 -3.19
CA ASN A 284 15.73 -21.83 -2.19
C ASN A 284 16.60 -21.82 -0.94
N LYS A 285 17.94 -21.92 -1.10
CA LYS A 285 18.88 -21.86 0.02
C LYS A 285 18.73 -20.59 0.86
N LEU A 286 18.51 -19.44 0.22
CA LEU A 286 18.32 -18.16 0.89
C LEU A 286 16.96 -18.07 1.59
N GLY A 287 15.89 -18.58 0.95
CA GLY A 287 14.53 -18.62 1.52
C GLY A 287 14.39 -19.59 2.69
N THR A 288 15.17 -20.68 2.72
CA THR A 288 15.15 -21.68 3.82
C THR A 288 16.12 -21.38 4.96
N ARG A 289 16.72 -20.18 5.02
CA ARG A 289 17.57 -19.80 6.17
C ARG A 289 16.78 -19.90 7.47
N THR A 290 17.43 -20.36 8.53
CA THR A 290 16.82 -20.44 9.86
C THR A 290 16.55 -19.03 10.41
N HIS A 291 15.78 -18.92 11.49
CA HIS A 291 15.49 -17.63 12.11
C HIS A 291 16.76 -16.87 12.53
N ASP A 292 17.80 -17.59 12.96
CA ASP A 292 19.06 -16.99 13.40
C ASP A 292 19.98 -16.60 12.23
N ASP A 293 19.78 -17.19 11.05
CA ASP A 293 20.61 -16.99 9.86
C ASP A 293 19.98 -16.04 8.82
N ILE A 294 18.69 -15.73 8.97
CA ILE A 294 17.96 -14.91 8.02
C ILE A 294 18.46 -13.47 8.07
N LYS A 295 18.68 -12.89 6.89
CA LYS A 295 19.26 -11.56 6.72
C LYS A 295 18.72 -10.91 5.47
N PHE A 296 18.43 -9.63 5.57
CA PHE A 296 18.00 -8.81 4.46
C PHE A 296 18.56 -7.39 4.59
N GLY A 297 18.89 -6.81 3.44
CA GLY A 297 19.22 -5.41 3.34
C GLY A 297 17.94 -4.57 3.39
N GLY A 298 17.97 -3.42 4.07
CA GLY A 298 16.79 -2.57 4.18
C GLY A 298 17.06 -1.26 4.90
N VAL A 299 16.00 -0.52 5.24
CA VAL A 299 16.11 0.78 5.91
C VAL A 299 16.73 0.62 7.30
N ALA A 300 17.68 1.49 7.65
CA ALA A 300 18.37 1.47 8.93
C ALA A 300 17.43 1.85 10.09
N GLN A 301 17.60 1.19 11.23
CA GLN A 301 16.97 1.60 12.50
C GLN A 301 17.78 2.74 13.13
N GLU A 302 17.50 3.98 12.74
CA GLU A 302 18.14 5.17 13.32
C GLU A 302 17.14 6.30 13.63
N PRO A 303 17.42 7.15 14.64
CA PRO A 303 16.51 8.25 15.01
C PRO A 303 16.17 9.18 13.84
N ALA A 304 17.13 9.46 12.95
CA ALA A 304 16.91 10.31 11.78
C ALA A 304 15.89 9.71 10.80
N ILE A 305 15.87 8.38 10.62
CA ILE A 305 14.83 7.69 9.84
C ILE A 305 13.48 7.81 10.55
N LEU A 306 13.42 7.62 11.87
CA LEU A 306 12.16 7.77 12.61
C LEU A 306 11.59 9.18 12.50
N ASP A 307 12.43 10.21 12.67
CA ASP A 307 12.07 11.61 12.50
C ASP A 307 11.58 11.86 11.07
N TRP A 308 12.34 11.43 10.07
CA TRP A 308 12.00 11.63 8.67
C TRP A 308 10.68 10.95 8.28
N LEU A 309 10.51 9.66 8.60
CA LEU A 309 9.29 8.93 8.27
C LEU A 309 8.06 9.52 8.97
N HIS A 310 8.23 9.93 10.23
CA HIS A 310 7.14 10.51 10.98
C HIS A 310 6.77 11.90 10.46
N ASP A 311 7.76 12.81 10.39
CA ASP A 311 7.57 14.24 10.10
C ASP A 311 7.26 14.52 8.63
N SER A 312 7.56 13.55 7.75
CA SER A 312 7.11 13.56 6.36
C SER A 312 5.62 13.27 6.21
N TYR A 313 4.98 12.68 7.22
CA TYR A 313 3.57 12.31 7.19
C TYR A 313 3.22 11.45 5.96
N PHE A 314 4.05 10.45 5.68
CA PHE A 314 3.74 9.45 4.65
C PHE A 314 2.44 8.72 5.02
N ALA A 315 1.55 8.55 4.04
CA ALA A 315 0.33 7.77 4.21
C ALA A 315 0.63 6.27 4.33
N ALA A 316 1.68 5.80 3.67
CA ALA A 316 2.20 4.43 3.70
C ALA A 316 3.66 4.42 3.23
N VAL A 317 4.40 3.36 3.58
CA VAL A 317 5.78 3.14 3.12
C VAL A 317 5.92 1.73 2.58
N ALA A 318 6.76 1.55 1.56
CA ALA A 318 6.89 0.28 0.87
C ALA A 318 8.31 0.05 0.35
N GLY A 319 8.72 -1.22 0.29
CA GLY A 319 10.00 -1.66 -0.26
C GLY A 319 9.87 -2.88 -1.17
N ASP A 320 10.93 -3.18 -1.91
CA ASP A 320 11.01 -4.36 -2.78
C ASP A 320 11.65 -5.59 -2.08
N ALA A 321 12.07 -5.47 -0.82
CA ALA A 321 12.65 -6.56 -0.04
C ALA A 321 11.61 -7.32 0.81
N PRO A 322 11.93 -8.55 1.30
CA PRO A 322 11.08 -9.33 2.21
C PRO A 322 10.97 -8.75 3.62
N THR A 323 11.80 -7.77 3.96
CA THR A 323 11.64 -6.89 5.12
C THR A 323 11.85 -5.45 4.67
N PHE A 324 11.01 -4.51 5.10
CA PHE A 324 11.25 -3.08 4.80
C PHE A 324 12.54 -2.56 5.47
N GLU A 325 12.77 -2.98 6.70
CA GLU A 325 13.95 -2.62 7.50
C GLU A 325 15.09 -3.61 7.30
N ALA A 326 16.33 -3.18 7.60
CA ALA A 326 17.47 -4.08 7.61
C ALA A 326 17.27 -5.18 8.67
N TRP A 327 17.54 -6.44 8.30
CA TRP A 327 17.30 -7.60 9.15
C TRP A 327 18.57 -8.45 9.37
N PRO A 328 18.83 -8.94 10.60
CA PRO A 328 18.14 -8.59 11.85
C PRO A 328 18.29 -7.10 12.19
N PRO A 329 17.37 -6.53 13.00
CA PRO A 329 17.44 -5.12 13.36
C PRO A 329 18.71 -4.82 14.12
N THR A 330 19.32 -3.68 13.83
CA THR A 330 20.60 -3.27 14.43
C THR A 330 20.47 -2.15 15.46
N GLY A 331 19.31 -1.48 15.51
CA GLY A 331 19.04 -0.33 16.40
C GLY A 331 18.41 -0.68 17.75
N GLY A 332 18.17 -1.96 18.05
CA GLY A 332 17.55 -2.41 19.30
C GLY A 332 16.02 -2.28 19.36
N TYR A 333 15.39 -1.93 18.25
CA TYR A 333 13.93 -1.88 18.04
C TYR A 333 13.63 -2.28 16.59
N TYR A 334 12.36 -2.57 16.30
CA TYR A 334 11.91 -2.82 14.94
C TYR A 334 11.23 -1.56 14.38
N LEU A 335 11.55 -1.16 13.15
CA LEU A 335 10.77 -0.13 12.45
C LEU A 335 9.31 -0.55 12.32
N HIS A 336 9.03 -1.85 12.20
CA HIS A 336 7.66 -2.40 12.18
C HIS A 336 6.79 -1.91 13.35
N GLU A 337 7.34 -1.84 14.58
CA GLU A 337 6.58 -1.39 15.75
C GLU A 337 6.16 0.07 15.62
N TYR A 338 7.08 0.93 15.14
CA TYR A 338 6.81 2.35 14.94
C TYR A 338 5.81 2.55 13.80
N ILE A 339 6.07 1.93 12.66
CA ILE A 339 5.28 2.08 11.44
C ILE A 339 3.85 1.58 11.66
N LEU A 340 3.68 0.34 12.10
CA LEU A 340 2.37 -0.30 12.21
C LEU A 340 1.67 0.05 13.53
N SER A 341 2.29 -0.33 14.66
CA SER A 341 1.61 -0.31 15.96
C SER A 341 1.52 1.11 16.54
N LEU A 342 2.58 1.91 16.47
CA LEU A 342 2.61 3.23 17.07
C LEU A 342 1.98 4.29 16.17
N TRP A 343 2.24 4.28 14.87
CA TRP A 343 1.79 5.35 13.96
C TRP A 343 0.58 5.01 13.10
N GLY A 344 0.20 3.73 13.02
CA GLY A 344 -0.88 3.31 12.12
C GLY A 344 -0.55 3.62 10.66
N MET A 345 0.66 3.34 10.21
CA MET A 345 1.11 3.54 8.84
C MET A 345 1.26 2.19 8.13
N PRO A 346 0.53 1.93 7.02
CA PRO A 346 0.70 0.71 6.24
C PRO A 346 2.13 0.49 5.77
N LEU A 347 2.56 -0.76 5.80
CA LEU A 347 3.90 -1.20 5.43
C LEU A 347 3.83 -2.19 4.26
N GLY A 348 4.52 -1.89 3.16
CA GLY A 348 4.53 -2.69 1.95
C GLY A 348 5.84 -3.42 1.76
N GLU A 349 5.79 -4.70 1.39
CA GLU A 349 6.97 -5.54 1.19
C GLU A 349 6.92 -6.29 -0.14
N MET A 350 8.10 -6.59 -0.69
CA MET A 350 8.27 -7.30 -1.96
C MET A 350 7.52 -6.70 -3.14
N LEU A 351 7.47 -5.37 -3.26
CA LEU A 351 6.88 -4.71 -4.44
C LEU A 351 7.77 -4.87 -5.67
N GLN A 352 7.15 -5.05 -6.84
CA GLN A 352 7.84 -5.05 -8.13
C GLN A 352 8.12 -3.61 -8.58
N LEU A 353 9.33 -3.11 -8.26
CA LEU A 353 9.73 -1.72 -8.55
C LEU A 353 10.63 -1.56 -9.77
N GLU A 354 11.06 -2.63 -10.44
CA GLU A 354 12.05 -2.59 -11.53
C GLU A 354 11.58 -1.73 -12.70
N LYS A 355 10.39 -2.06 -13.24
CA LYS A 355 9.80 -1.34 -14.37
C LYS A 355 9.43 0.10 -14.01
N LEU A 356 9.02 0.34 -12.76
CA LEU A 356 8.71 1.69 -12.30
C LEU A 356 9.98 2.54 -12.26
N ALA A 357 11.07 2.01 -11.71
CA ALA A 357 12.34 2.70 -11.65
C ALA A 357 12.90 3.02 -13.05
N GLU A 358 12.78 2.08 -14.01
CA GLU A 358 13.10 2.32 -15.42
C GLU A 358 12.32 3.52 -15.99
N LYS A 359 11.00 3.53 -15.82
CA LYS A 359 10.16 4.62 -16.31
C LYS A 359 10.42 5.96 -15.61
N CYS A 360 10.72 5.95 -14.31
CA CYS A 360 11.12 7.15 -13.59
C CYS A 360 12.43 7.72 -14.14
N ARG A 361 13.43 6.87 -14.43
CA ARG A 361 14.71 7.28 -15.02
C ARG A 361 14.56 7.83 -16.44
N GLU A 362 13.80 7.15 -17.31
CA GLU A 362 13.50 7.61 -18.67
C GLU A 362 12.94 9.05 -18.68
N ARG A 363 12.10 9.36 -17.69
CA ARG A 363 11.39 10.64 -17.57
C ARG A 363 12.07 11.67 -16.70
N LYS A 364 13.07 11.26 -15.92
CA LYS A 364 13.66 12.06 -14.83
C LYS A 364 12.59 12.58 -13.86
N LYS A 365 11.60 11.73 -13.57
CA LYS A 365 10.48 12.06 -12.68
C LYS A 365 10.21 10.87 -11.77
N TRP A 366 10.28 11.11 -10.48
CA TRP A 366 10.25 10.07 -9.43
C TRP A 366 8.97 10.11 -8.59
N THR A 367 8.00 10.90 -9.05
CA THR A 367 6.67 11.00 -8.46
C THR A 367 5.61 10.59 -9.48
N PHE A 368 4.60 9.87 -9.00
CA PHE A 368 3.57 9.25 -9.84
C PHE A 368 2.25 9.17 -9.07
N PHE A 369 1.16 8.85 -9.77
CA PHE A 369 -0.07 8.48 -9.11
C PHE A 369 0.01 6.99 -8.75
N PHE A 370 -0.31 6.63 -7.51
CA PHE A 370 -0.38 5.25 -7.08
C PHE A 370 -1.80 4.92 -6.65
N THR A 371 -2.25 3.72 -7.01
CA THR A 371 -3.48 3.13 -6.49
C THR A 371 -3.26 1.68 -6.09
N SER A 372 -3.95 1.24 -5.05
CA SER A 372 -3.95 -0.12 -4.53
C SER A 372 -5.34 -0.46 -4.02
N SER A 373 -5.78 -1.69 -4.28
CA SER A 373 -7.09 -2.19 -3.88
C SER A 373 -6.93 -3.38 -2.95
N PRO A 374 -6.86 -3.15 -1.63
CA PRO A 374 -6.92 -4.20 -0.62
C PRO A 374 -8.07 -5.18 -0.85
N ALA A 375 -7.81 -6.46 -0.59
CA ALA A 375 -8.87 -7.47 -0.56
C ALA A 375 -9.83 -7.17 0.59
N ASN A 376 -11.13 -7.20 0.31
CA ASN A 376 -12.16 -7.09 1.33
C ASN A 376 -12.29 -8.44 2.07
N CYS A 377 -11.38 -8.66 3.02
CA CYS A 377 -11.30 -9.86 3.85
C CYS A 377 -11.65 -9.50 5.30
N PRO A 378 -12.89 -9.77 5.74
CA PRO A 378 -13.30 -9.50 7.12
C PRO A 378 -12.38 -10.16 8.14
N ASN A 379 -11.99 -9.42 9.17
CA ASN A 379 -11.03 -9.83 10.20
C ASN A 379 -9.61 -10.14 9.69
N GLY A 380 -9.28 -9.79 8.43
CA GLY A 380 -7.97 -10.02 7.83
C GLY A 380 -6.84 -9.19 8.45
N VAL A 381 -5.65 -9.78 8.48
CA VAL A 381 -4.42 -9.16 9.03
C VAL A 381 -3.68 -8.31 8.01
N SER A 382 -3.83 -8.63 6.73
CA SER A 382 -2.96 -8.16 5.63
C SER A 382 -3.65 -8.45 4.30
N THR A 383 -3.08 -7.94 3.22
CA THR A 383 -3.57 -8.16 1.86
C THR A 383 -2.43 -8.06 0.86
N HIS A 384 -2.63 -8.55 -0.36
CA HIS A 384 -1.73 -8.22 -1.46
C HIS A 384 -1.83 -6.74 -1.80
N VAL A 385 -0.71 -6.14 -2.22
CA VAL A 385 -0.72 -4.71 -2.59
C VAL A 385 -1.74 -4.45 -3.70
N ASN A 386 -1.84 -5.32 -4.70
CA ASN A 386 -2.69 -5.10 -5.88
C ASN A 386 -2.52 -3.67 -6.42
N GLY A 387 -1.25 -3.28 -6.56
CA GLY A 387 -0.83 -1.90 -6.77
C GLY A 387 -0.53 -1.56 -8.23
N LEU A 388 -0.89 -0.35 -8.63
CA LEU A 388 -0.58 0.25 -9.93
C LEU A 388 0.05 1.63 -9.70
N ALA A 389 1.19 1.87 -10.33
CA ALA A 389 1.70 3.21 -10.58
C ALA A 389 1.21 3.70 -11.96
N ILE A 390 0.80 4.96 -12.05
CA ILE A 390 0.30 5.59 -13.27
C ILE A 390 1.05 6.91 -13.48
N LEU A 391 1.66 7.07 -14.66
CA LEU A 391 2.61 8.13 -14.98
C LEU A 391 2.07 9.23 -15.89
#